data_AF-A0A7V8NKM8-F1
#
_entry.id   AF-A0A7V8NKM8-F1
#
_cell.length_a   1.000
_cell.length_b   1.000
_cell.length_c   1.000
_cell.angle_alpha   90.00
_cell.angle_beta   90.00
_cell.angle_gamma   90.00
#
_symmetry.space_group_name_H-M   'P 1'
#
loop_
_entity.id
_entity.type
_entity.pdbx_description
1 polymer ?
#
loop_
_entity_poly.entity_id
_entity_poly.type
_entity_poly.pdbx_seq_one_letter_code
_entity_poly.pdbx_strand_id
1 'polypeptide(L)'
;MDVTVPERGGRLGALARLAPEPMKVVLNWGRRYSLWVFNFGLACCAIEFIAASMARHDFIRLGVIPFAPGPRQADLMVVSGTVTDKMAPSVRRLYEQMPEPKYVISFGACSNCGGPYWDSYAVTKGVDQIIPVDVYVPGCPPRPEALLQGILRLQERIAAESTAERYGGGPATASTAALTSDLVTPPTPPTPGAPDASDGPGEPGGGTTR
;
A
#
# COMPACT_ATOMS: atom_id res chain seq x y z
N MET A 1 -20.35 -54.22 -6.61
CA MET A 1 -18.89 -54.36 -6.61
C MET A 1 -18.34 -53.19 -5.82
N ASP A 2 -18.16 -53.43 -4.54
CA ASP A 2 -17.49 -52.52 -3.60
C ASP A 2 -16.14 -52.05 -4.13
N VAL A 3 -15.87 -50.75 -4.01
CA VAL A 3 -14.50 -50.27 -3.90
C VAL A 3 -14.41 -49.32 -2.72
N THR A 4 -13.76 -49.84 -1.71
CA THR A 4 -13.30 -49.24 -0.47
C THR A 4 -12.49 -47.95 -0.71
N VAL A 5 -12.80 -46.91 0.08
CA VAL A 5 -11.95 -45.71 0.22
C VAL A 5 -10.83 -46.04 1.20
N PRO A 6 -9.54 -45.95 0.81
CA PRO A 6 -8.46 -46.01 1.78
C PRO A 6 -8.24 -44.61 2.38
N GLU A 7 -8.34 -44.51 3.70
CA GLU A 7 -7.82 -43.36 4.45
C GLU A 7 -6.29 -43.42 4.58
N ARG A 8 -5.73 -42.21 4.81
CA ARG A 8 -4.47 -41.83 5.48
C ARG A 8 -3.23 -41.62 4.62
N GLY A 9 -2.77 -40.37 4.68
CA GLY A 9 -1.41 -39.97 4.40
C GLY A 9 -1.29 -38.45 4.31
N GLY A 10 -1.30 -37.77 5.46
CA GLY A 10 -1.17 -36.31 5.54
C GLY A 10 0.07 -35.80 4.81
N ARG A 11 -0.17 -34.98 3.78
CA ARG A 11 0.72 -33.95 3.25
C ARG A 11 -0.17 -32.83 2.73
N LEU A 12 -0.33 -31.75 3.49
CA LEU A 12 -0.90 -30.50 3.01
C LEU A 12 0.04 -29.96 1.92
N GLY A 13 -0.14 -30.46 0.69
CA GLY A 13 0.69 -30.18 -0.47
C GLY A 13 -0.19 -29.94 -1.69
N ALA A 14 0.27 -29.05 -2.56
CA ALA A 14 -0.24 -28.73 -3.90
C ALA A 14 -1.66 -28.14 -4.03
N LEU A 15 -2.60 -28.40 -3.11
CA LEU A 15 -4.00 -27.95 -3.21
C LEU A 15 -4.19 -26.43 -3.08
N ALA A 16 -3.26 -25.71 -2.45
CA ALA A 16 -3.28 -24.25 -2.42
C ALA A 16 -2.97 -23.60 -3.80
N ARG A 17 -2.31 -24.33 -4.71
CA ARG A 17 -2.04 -23.84 -6.08
C ARG A 17 -3.25 -23.93 -7.00
N LEU A 18 -4.26 -24.68 -6.59
CA LEU A 18 -5.50 -24.90 -7.33
C LEU A 18 -6.67 -24.68 -6.37
N ALA A 19 -6.78 -23.49 -5.76
CA ALA A 19 -8.02 -23.14 -5.08
C ALA A 19 -9.17 -23.47 -6.06
N PRO A 20 -10.11 -24.37 -5.71
CA PRO A 20 -11.18 -24.72 -6.63
C PRO A 20 -11.89 -23.43 -7.02
N GLU A 21 -12.25 -23.25 -8.29
CA GLU A 21 -12.95 -22.05 -8.79
C GLU A 21 -13.99 -21.46 -7.81
N PRO A 22 -14.85 -22.26 -7.13
CA PRO A 22 -15.74 -21.72 -6.10
C PRO A 22 -15.05 -21.00 -4.94
N MET A 23 -13.89 -21.47 -4.47
CA MET A 23 -13.12 -20.85 -3.38
C MET A 23 -12.51 -19.51 -3.79
N LYS A 24 -12.00 -19.40 -5.03
CA LYS A 24 -11.48 -18.13 -5.56
C LYS A 24 -12.59 -17.08 -5.64
N VAL A 25 -13.76 -17.49 -6.13
CA VAL A 25 -14.94 -16.61 -6.20
C VAL A 25 -15.32 -16.11 -4.82
N VAL A 26 -15.37 -16.97 -3.80
CA VAL A 26 -15.71 -16.56 -2.43
C VAL A 26 -14.66 -15.61 -1.83
N LEU A 27 -13.36 -15.89 -2.00
CA LEU A 27 -12.29 -15.03 -1.48
C LEU A 27 -12.28 -13.66 -2.16
N ASN A 28 -12.41 -13.61 -3.48
CA ASN A 28 -12.47 -12.35 -4.23
C ASN A 28 -13.76 -11.59 -3.95
N TRP A 29 -14.88 -12.29 -3.74
CA TRP A 29 -16.16 -11.71 -3.34
C TRP A 29 -16.06 -11.04 -1.97
N GLY A 30 -15.44 -11.69 -0.98
CA GLY A 30 -15.17 -11.09 0.31
C GLY A 30 -14.33 -9.81 0.17
N ARG A 31 -13.18 -9.91 -0.53
CA ARG A 31 -12.25 -8.79 -0.71
C ARG A 31 -12.88 -7.58 -1.39
N ARG A 32 -13.69 -7.76 -2.43
CA ARG A 32 -14.29 -6.62 -3.16
C ARG A 32 -15.39 -5.88 -2.37
N TYR A 33 -16.08 -6.57 -1.46
CA TYR A 33 -17.24 -6.03 -0.72
C TYR A 33 -16.93 -5.70 0.75
N SER A 34 -15.68 -5.79 1.18
CA SER A 34 -15.26 -5.44 2.54
C SER A 34 -13.96 -4.63 2.54
N LEU A 35 -13.85 -3.63 1.66
CA LEU A 35 -12.66 -2.78 1.58
C LEU A 35 -12.66 -1.75 2.71
N TRP A 36 -11.57 -1.65 3.44
CA TRP A 36 -11.32 -0.68 4.50
C TRP A 36 -10.45 0.45 3.96
N VAL A 37 -11.04 1.64 3.86
CA VAL A 37 -10.37 2.78 3.25
C VAL A 37 -9.55 3.55 4.28
N PHE A 38 -8.28 3.74 3.93
CA PHE A 38 -7.42 4.77 4.47
C PHE A 38 -7.37 5.95 3.50
N ASN A 39 -8.10 7.00 3.82
CA ASN A 39 -8.06 8.24 3.05
C ASN A 39 -6.83 9.06 3.45
N PHE A 40 -5.93 9.26 2.51
CA PHE A 40 -4.80 10.15 2.66
C PHE A 40 -5.14 11.52 2.07
N GLY A 41 -5.81 12.34 2.89
CA GLY A 41 -6.30 13.66 2.51
C GLY A 41 -5.21 14.73 2.50
N LEU A 42 -4.86 15.24 1.31
CA LEU A 42 -3.79 16.23 1.13
C LEU A 42 -4.28 17.61 0.73
N ALA A 43 -5.34 17.68 -0.09
CA ALA A 43 -5.82 18.93 -0.67
C ALA A 43 -7.34 18.90 -0.90
N CYS A 44 -7.84 19.66 -1.88
CA CYS A 44 -9.26 19.78 -2.21
C CYS A 44 -9.97 18.44 -2.50
N CYS A 45 -9.27 17.46 -3.06
CA CYS A 45 -9.84 16.12 -3.30
C CYS A 45 -10.20 15.40 -1.99
N ALA A 46 -9.59 15.75 -0.85
CA ALA A 46 -9.94 15.16 0.44
C ALA A 46 -11.38 15.53 0.87
N ILE A 47 -11.81 16.77 0.58
CA ILE A 47 -13.17 17.22 0.89
C ILE A 47 -14.18 16.49 0.03
N GLU A 48 -13.84 16.28 -1.25
CA GLU A 48 -14.69 15.56 -2.18
C GLU A 48 -14.80 14.07 -1.83
N PHE A 49 -13.72 13.47 -1.31
CA PHE A 49 -13.75 12.13 -0.72
C PHE A 49 -14.69 12.07 0.49
N ILE A 50 -14.63 13.06 1.39
CA ILE A 50 -15.53 13.14 2.54
C ILE A 50 -16.98 13.30 2.06
N ALA A 51 -17.23 14.13 1.04
CA ALA A 51 -18.55 14.28 0.43
C ALA A 51 -19.06 12.97 -0.19
N ALA A 52 -18.18 12.14 -0.73
CA ALA A 52 -18.52 10.80 -1.20
C ALA A 52 -18.85 9.82 -0.05
N SER A 53 -18.30 10.01 1.15
CA SER A 53 -18.64 9.22 2.34
C SER A 53 -19.94 9.67 3.04
N MET A 54 -20.50 10.81 2.64
CA MET A 54 -21.74 11.34 3.24
C MET A 54 -22.99 10.74 2.59
N ALA A 55 -24.13 10.92 3.26
CA ALA A 55 -25.42 10.32 2.91
C ALA A 55 -25.89 10.47 1.45
N ARG A 56 -25.42 11.51 0.72
CA ARG A 56 -25.82 11.73 -0.67
C ARG A 56 -25.21 10.70 -1.64
N HIS A 57 -23.94 10.36 -1.45
CA HIS A 57 -23.17 9.51 -2.37
C HIS A 57 -22.58 8.28 -1.69
N ASP A 58 -23.01 8.00 -0.46
CA ASP A 58 -22.54 6.96 0.45
C ASP A 58 -21.94 5.72 -0.23
N PHE A 59 -20.60 5.67 -0.28
CA PHE A 59 -19.86 4.52 -0.80
C PHE A 59 -19.87 3.31 0.14
N ILE A 60 -20.33 3.45 1.39
CA ILE A 60 -20.49 2.33 2.33
C ILE A 60 -21.45 1.28 1.76
N ARG A 61 -22.45 1.74 1.00
CA ARG A 61 -23.37 0.87 0.28
C ARG A 61 -22.68 -0.10 -0.68
N LEU A 62 -21.48 0.24 -1.17
CA LEU A 62 -20.70 -0.63 -2.06
C LEU A 62 -19.81 -1.62 -1.30
N GLY A 63 -19.90 -1.68 0.04
CA GLY A 63 -19.03 -2.53 0.87
C GLY A 63 -17.68 -1.89 1.18
N VAL A 64 -17.61 -0.56 1.15
CA VAL A 64 -16.39 0.22 1.39
C VAL A 64 -16.53 0.96 2.71
N ILE A 65 -15.83 0.48 3.74
CA ILE A 65 -15.93 1.05 5.09
C ILE A 65 -15.05 2.30 5.17
N PRO A 66 -15.60 3.46 5.54
CA PRO A 66 -14.85 4.70 5.60
C PRO A 66 -14.07 4.78 6.92
N PHE A 67 -12.84 5.28 6.84
CA PHE A 67 -12.00 5.61 7.99
C PHE A 67 -11.57 4.40 8.83
N ALA A 68 -10.70 3.57 8.25
CA ALA A 68 -9.87 2.70 9.06
C ALA A 68 -9.08 3.55 10.10
N PRO A 69 -9.06 3.19 11.40
CA PRO A 69 -8.34 3.92 12.46
C PRO A 69 -6.84 4.11 12.19
N GLY A 70 -6.26 3.30 11.30
CA GLY A 70 -4.88 3.46 10.85
C GLY A 70 -4.54 2.61 9.63
N PRO A 71 -3.38 2.85 9.01
CA PRO A 71 -2.96 2.17 7.77
C PRO A 71 -2.78 0.65 7.96
N ARG A 72 -2.47 0.18 9.16
CA ARG A 72 -2.30 -1.26 9.45
C ARG A 72 -3.59 -2.07 9.36
N GLN A 73 -4.75 -1.41 9.42
CA GLN A 73 -6.07 -2.03 9.38
C GLN A 73 -6.78 -1.77 8.04
N ALA A 74 -6.18 -0.97 7.16
CA ALA A 74 -6.73 -0.63 5.87
C ALA A 74 -6.14 -1.53 4.77
N ASP A 75 -6.96 -1.84 3.78
CA ASP A 75 -6.55 -2.55 2.56
C ASP A 75 -6.59 -1.63 1.33
N LEU A 76 -7.30 -0.50 1.38
CA LEU A 76 -7.41 0.46 0.30
C LEU A 76 -6.88 1.83 0.73
N MET A 77 -5.81 2.29 0.08
CA MET A 77 -5.29 3.65 0.24
C MET A 77 -5.82 4.55 -0.87
N VAL A 78 -6.48 5.64 -0.51
CA VAL A 78 -6.90 6.66 -1.49
C VAL A 78 -6.03 7.89 -1.30
N VAL A 79 -5.24 8.22 -2.33
CA VAL A 79 -4.38 9.41 -2.32
C VAL A 79 -5.19 10.58 -2.86
N SER A 80 -5.68 11.40 -1.95
CA SER A 80 -6.66 12.46 -2.23
C SER A 80 -5.98 13.84 -2.25
N GLY A 81 -5.42 14.21 -3.40
CA GLY A 81 -4.91 15.56 -3.67
C GLY A 81 -3.42 15.64 -4.01
N THR A 82 -2.84 16.83 -3.84
CA THR A 82 -1.48 17.13 -4.27
C THR A 82 -0.44 16.52 -3.35
N VAL A 83 0.43 15.66 -3.90
CA VAL A 83 1.59 15.13 -3.19
C VAL A 83 2.75 16.11 -3.33
N THR A 84 3.22 16.63 -2.21
CA THR A 84 4.43 17.46 -2.18
C THR A 84 5.66 16.58 -1.96
N ASP A 85 6.83 17.03 -2.42
CA ASP A 85 8.08 16.27 -2.29
C ASP A 85 8.44 16.01 -0.81
N LYS A 86 8.04 16.93 0.07
CA LYS A 86 8.15 16.75 1.53
C LYS A 86 7.24 15.64 2.05
N MET A 87 6.06 15.46 1.46
CA MET A 87 5.11 14.44 1.88
C MET A 87 5.36 13.07 1.24
N ALA A 88 6.04 13.03 0.09
CA ALA A 88 6.40 11.81 -0.61
C ALA A 88 6.95 10.67 0.29
N PRO A 89 7.95 10.89 1.17
CA PRO A 89 8.45 9.83 2.05
C PRO A 89 7.40 9.34 3.07
N SER A 90 6.50 10.22 3.52
CA SER A 90 5.41 9.87 4.43
C SER A 90 4.36 8.99 3.74
N VAL A 91 4.03 9.29 2.47
CA VAL A 91 3.11 8.48 1.66
C VAL A 91 3.65 7.07 1.52
N ARG A 92 4.93 6.95 1.14
CA ARG A 92 5.62 5.67 0.99
C ARG A 92 5.61 4.87 2.29
N ARG A 93 5.96 5.50 3.41
CA ARG A 93 6.01 4.85 4.72
C ARG A 93 4.63 4.31 5.16
N LEU A 94 3.56 5.06 4.88
CA LEU A 94 2.20 4.61 5.21
C LEU A 94 1.80 3.41 4.34
N TYR A 95 2.10 3.46 3.04
CA TYR A 95 1.85 2.35 2.13
C TYR A 95 2.64 1.08 2.50
N GLU A 96 3.88 1.22 2.97
CA GLU A 96 4.71 0.11 3.45
C GLU A 96 4.16 -0.52 4.74
N GLN A 97 3.43 0.24 5.56
CA GLN A 97 2.82 -0.25 6.81
C GLN A 97 1.47 -0.96 6.61
N MET A 98 0.90 -0.90 5.41
CA MET A 98 -0.37 -1.57 5.10
C MET A 98 -0.16 -3.08 4.90
N PRO A 99 -1.09 -3.93 5.38
CA PRO A 99 -1.06 -5.37 5.14
C PRO A 99 -1.29 -5.71 3.66
N GLU A 100 -0.79 -6.87 3.23
CA GLU A 100 -1.12 -7.47 1.94
C GLU A 100 -2.43 -8.27 2.09
N PRO A 101 -3.45 -8.14 1.22
CA PRO A 101 -3.51 -7.42 -0.05
C PRO A 101 -3.86 -5.93 0.10
N LYS A 102 -3.09 -5.05 -0.54
CA LYS A 102 -3.33 -3.60 -0.56
C LYS A 102 -3.58 -3.05 -1.96
N TYR A 103 -4.42 -2.03 -2.03
CA TYR A 103 -4.78 -1.35 -3.26
C TYR A 103 -4.63 0.16 -3.12
N VAL A 104 -4.33 0.83 -4.23
CA VAL A 104 -4.16 2.28 -4.27
C VAL A 104 -5.03 2.90 -5.35
N ILE A 105 -5.86 3.87 -4.95
CA ILE A 105 -6.56 4.76 -5.88
C ILE A 105 -5.88 6.12 -5.85
N SER A 106 -5.48 6.61 -7.03
CA SER A 106 -5.06 8.00 -7.20
C SER A 106 -6.28 8.86 -7.50
N PHE A 107 -6.58 9.81 -6.59
CA PHE A 107 -7.79 10.61 -6.62
C PHE A 107 -7.48 12.08 -6.92
N GLY A 108 -7.70 12.45 -8.19
CA GLY A 108 -7.56 13.81 -8.70
C GLY A 108 -6.36 14.01 -9.62
N ALA A 109 -6.38 15.12 -10.36
CA ALA A 109 -5.35 15.46 -11.33
C ALA A 109 -3.98 15.66 -10.68
N CYS A 110 -3.94 16.20 -9.45
CA CYS A 110 -2.69 16.45 -8.75
C CYS A 110 -1.96 15.16 -8.36
N SER A 111 -2.67 14.10 -7.95
CA SER A 111 -2.05 12.80 -7.65
C SER A 111 -1.73 12.01 -8.92
N ASN A 112 -2.52 12.17 -10.00
CA ASN A 112 -2.27 11.48 -11.27
C ASN A 112 -1.04 12.03 -12.02
N CYS A 113 -0.93 13.35 -12.15
CA CYS A 113 0.09 13.98 -13.01
C CYS A 113 0.67 15.30 -12.47
N GLY A 114 0.45 15.63 -11.19
CA GLY A 114 0.77 16.95 -10.61
C GLY A 114 -0.28 18.02 -10.90
N GLY A 115 -1.20 17.79 -11.83
CA GLY A 115 -2.36 18.64 -12.10
C GLY A 115 -1.96 20.07 -12.48
N PRO A 116 -2.66 21.11 -11.99
CA PRO A 116 -2.28 22.51 -12.23
C PRO A 116 -0.88 22.87 -11.73
N TYR A 117 -0.32 22.08 -10.81
CA TYR A 117 0.98 22.29 -10.19
C TYR A 117 2.10 21.46 -10.82
N TRP A 118 1.89 20.91 -12.02
CA TRP A 118 2.88 20.06 -12.71
C TRP A 118 4.23 20.74 -12.93
N ASP A 119 4.26 22.08 -13.03
CA ASP A 119 5.47 22.90 -13.18
C ASP A 119 5.94 23.54 -11.86
N SER A 120 5.40 23.08 -10.72
CA SER A 120 5.82 23.57 -9.40
C SER A 120 7.03 22.80 -8.88
N TYR A 121 7.96 23.51 -8.23
CA TYR A 121 9.21 22.93 -7.71
C TYR A 121 9.03 21.98 -6.51
N ALA A 122 7.87 22.03 -5.84
CA ALA A 122 7.61 21.34 -4.57
C ALA A 122 6.59 20.20 -4.70
N VAL A 123 6.07 19.95 -5.90
CA VAL A 123 4.99 19.01 -6.17
C VAL A 123 5.51 17.84 -6.99
N THR A 124 5.24 16.63 -6.51
CA THR A 124 5.57 15.42 -7.25
C THR A 124 4.59 15.28 -8.41
N LYS A 125 5.12 15.05 -9.63
CA LYS A 125 4.34 15.01 -10.88
C LYS A 125 3.47 13.76 -11.05
N GLY A 126 3.26 12.99 -10.00
CA GLY A 126 2.47 11.77 -10.00
C GLY A 126 2.81 10.91 -8.80
N VAL A 127 1.78 10.35 -8.16
CA VAL A 127 1.98 9.45 -7.01
C VAL A 127 2.59 8.11 -7.42
N ASP A 128 2.45 7.76 -8.70
CA ASP A 128 3.02 6.55 -9.34
C ASP A 128 4.53 6.47 -9.25
N GLN A 129 5.20 7.62 -9.07
CA GLN A 129 6.65 7.68 -8.88
C GLN A 129 7.07 7.13 -7.51
N ILE A 130 6.13 7.07 -6.56
CA ILE A 130 6.39 6.74 -5.15
C ILE A 130 5.78 5.37 -4.80
N ILE A 131 4.53 5.13 -5.21
CA ILE A 131 3.78 3.90 -4.90
C ILE A 131 3.05 3.42 -6.16
N PRO A 132 2.82 2.10 -6.32
CA PRO A 132 2.06 1.58 -7.44
C PRO A 132 0.59 1.95 -7.29
N VAL A 133 0.00 2.54 -8.35
CA VAL A 133 -1.42 2.90 -8.40
C VAL A 133 -2.22 1.88 -9.18
N ASP A 134 -3.38 1.50 -8.64
CA ASP A 134 -4.27 0.53 -9.27
C ASP A 134 -5.32 1.15 -10.17
N VAL A 135 -5.91 2.26 -9.72
CA VAL A 135 -6.96 2.97 -10.45
C VAL A 135 -6.72 4.47 -10.34
N TYR A 136 -6.84 5.15 -11.48
CA TYR A 136 -6.77 6.60 -11.57
C TYR A 136 -8.17 7.17 -11.73
N VAL A 137 -8.50 8.18 -10.93
CA VAL A 137 -9.74 8.93 -11.05
C VAL A 137 -9.40 10.36 -11.48
N PRO A 138 -9.71 10.77 -12.73
CA PRO A 138 -9.39 12.11 -13.22
C PRO A 138 -10.40 13.15 -12.73
N GLY A 139 -9.90 14.34 -12.36
CA GLY A 139 -10.71 15.52 -12.02
C GLY A 139 -9.98 16.51 -11.11
N CYS A 140 -10.53 17.72 -10.88
CA CYS A 140 -9.87 18.76 -10.07
C CYS A 140 -10.86 19.69 -9.32
N PRO A 141 -11.46 19.25 -8.19
CA PRO A 141 -11.56 17.86 -7.75
C PRO A 141 -12.60 17.08 -8.58
N PRO A 142 -12.43 15.76 -8.75
CA PRO A 142 -13.41 14.90 -9.43
C PRO A 142 -14.71 14.81 -8.64
N ARG A 143 -15.88 14.84 -9.30
CA ARG A 143 -17.16 14.72 -8.60
C ARG A 143 -17.28 13.42 -7.78
N PRO A 144 -18.10 13.34 -6.72
CA PRO A 144 -18.17 12.17 -5.86
C PRO A 144 -18.61 10.92 -6.61
N GLU A 145 -19.44 11.06 -7.65
CA GLU A 145 -19.87 9.96 -8.50
C GLU A 145 -18.71 9.37 -9.32
N ALA A 146 -17.70 10.17 -9.67
CA ALA A 146 -16.50 9.68 -10.35
C ALA A 146 -15.65 8.82 -9.40
N LEU A 147 -15.61 9.15 -8.10
CA LEU A 147 -14.97 8.28 -7.11
C LEU A 147 -15.71 6.94 -6.97
N LEU A 148 -17.04 6.96 -6.96
CA LEU A 148 -17.84 5.73 -6.94
C LEU A 148 -17.54 4.84 -8.14
N GLN A 149 -17.43 5.43 -9.33
CA GLN A 149 -17.02 4.68 -10.52
C GLN A 149 -15.61 4.11 -10.39
N GLY A 150 -14.66 4.88 -9.84
CA GLY A 150 -13.31 4.39 -9.56
C GLY A 150 -13.29 3.20 -8.61
N ILE A 151 -14.12 3.21 -7.56
CA ILE A 151 -14.30 2.10 -6.63
C ILE A 151 -14.89 0.87 -7.34
N LEU A 152 -15.94 1.05 -8.16
CA LEU A 152 -16.51 -0.06 -8.93
C LEU A 152 -15.48 -0.68 -9.88
N ARG A 153 -14.64 0.15 -10.52
CA ARG A 153 -13.58 -0.33 -11.38
C ARG A 153 -12.51 -1.11 -10.61
N LEU A 154 -12.19 -0.66 -9.39
CA LEU A 154 -11.31 -1.41 -8.50
C LEU A 154 -11.94 -2.77 -8.12
N GLN A 155 -13.23 -2.80 -7.78
CA GLN A 155 -13.93 -4.05 -7.45
C GLN A 155 -13.94 -5.04 -8.61
N GLU A 156 -14.14 -4.58 -9.84
CA GLU A 156 -14.03 -5.41 -11.06
C GLU A 156 -12.62 -5.99 -11.21
N ARG A 157 -11.59 -5.17 -10.98
CA ARG A 157 -10.19 -5.62 -11.03
C ARG A 157 -9.89 -6.67 -9.97
N ILE A 158 -10.38 -6.49 -8.74
CA ILE A 158 -10.26 -7.48 -7.64
C ILE A 158 -10.99 -8.78 -7.99
N ALA A 159 -12.17 -8.69 -8.62
CA ALA A 159 -12.93 -9.87 -9.02
C ALA A 159 -12.20 -10.71 -10.08
N ALA A 160 -11.50 -10.06 -11.01
CA ALA A 160 -10.73 -10.71 -12.07
C ALA A 160 -9.38 -11.28 -11.61
N GLU A 161 -8.92 -10.93 -10.41
CA GLU A 161 -7.58 -11.28 -9.95
C GLU A 161 -7.46 -12.75 -9.52
N SER A 162 -6.38 -13.41 -9.93
CA SER A 162 -6.13 -14.79 -9.53
C SER A 162 -5.32 -14.85 -8.23
N THR A 163 -5.84 -15.56 -7.23
CA THR A 163 -5.18 -15.74 -5.91
C THR A 163 -3.79 -16.41 -6.07
N ALA A 164 -3.63 -17.28 -7.07
CA ALA A 164 -2.40 -18.00 -7.33
C ALA A 164 -1.29 -17.12 -7.92
N GLU A 165 -1.62 -16.12 -8.73
CA GLU A 165 -0.65 -15.21 -9.34
C GLU A 165 -0.13 -14.20 -8.31
N ARG A 166 -1.02 -13.68 -7.45
CA ARG A 166 -0.64 -12.73 -6.39
C ARG A 166 0.27 -13.35 -5.33
N TYR A 167 -0.02 -14.57 -4.86
CA TYR A 167 0.81 -15.26 -3.86
C TYR A 167 1.89 -16.16 -4.47
N GLY A 168 1.88 -16.38 -5.79
CA GLY A 168 2.83 -17.24 -6.49
C GLY A 168 4.14 -16.57 -6.87
N GLY A 169 4.18 -15.24 -6.92
CA GLY A 169 5.36 -14.44 -7.30
C GLY A 169 6.24 -13.95 -6.15
N GLY A 170 5.88 -14.21 -4.89
CA GLY A 170 6.75 -13.92 -3.75
C GLY A 170 7.96 -14.87 -3.71
N PRO A 171 9.13 -14.47 -3.17
CA PRO A 171 10.17 -15.43 -2.84
C PRO A 171 9.50 -16.54 -2.03
N ALA A 172 9.75 -17.80 -2.45
CA ALA A 172 9.19 -19.00 -1.84
C ALA A 172 9.06 -18.77 -0.33
N THR A 173 7.82 -18.81 0.18
CA THR A 173 7.43 -18.86 1.59
C THR A 173 8.65 -18.74 2.50
N ALA A 174 8.88 -17.55 3.09
CA ALA A 174 9.97 -17.30 4.02
C ALA A 174 10.25 -18.61 4.77
N SER A 175 11.40 -19.22 4.47
CA SER A 175 11.63 -20.59 4.90
C SER A 175 11.53 -20.58 6.43
N THR A 176 11.15 -21.69 7.03
CA THR A 176 11.17 -21.80 8.49
C THR A 176 12.54 -21.41 9.09
N ALA A 177 13.62 -21.45 8.29
CA ALA A 177 14.93 -20.92 8.66
C ALA A 177 15.00 -19.38 8.77
N ALA A 178 14.18 -18.63 8.03
CA ALA A 178 14.06 -17.18 8.17
C ALA A 178 13.28 -16.76 9.44
N LEU A 179 12.43 -17.64 9.96
CA LEU A 179 11.75 -17.46 11.26
C LEU A 179 12.62 -17.88 12.44
N THR A 180 13.75 -18.54 12.20
CA THR A 180 14.79 -18.85 13.18
C THR A 180 16.02 -17.96 12.97
N SER A 181 15.84 -16.67 12.67
CA SER A 181 16.99 -15.75 12.75
C SER A 181 17.44 -15.71 14.21
N ASP A 182 18.72 -15.98 14.45
CA ASP A 182 19.29 -15.92 15.80
C ASP A 182 19.03 -14.56 16.44
N LEU A 183 18.89 -14.55 17.78
CA LEU A 183 18.64 -13.34 18.55
C LEU A 183 19.68 -12.27 18.20
N VAL A 184 19.19 -11.07 17.86
CA VAL A 184 20.01 -9.89 17.62
C VAL A 184 20.94 -9.70 18.81
N THR A 185 22.25 -9.67 18.54
CA THR A 185 23.24 -9.45 19.58
C THR A 185 23.08 -8.04 20.13
N PRO A 186 22.88 -7.87 21.45
CA PRO A 186 22.74 -6.53 22.01
C PRO A 186 24.02 -5.73 21.78
N PRO A 187 23.91 -4.42 21.50
CA PRO A 187 25.10 -3.57 21.39
C PRO A 187 25.86 -3.57 22.71
N THR A 188 27.18 -3.76 22.63
CA THR A 188 28.05 -3.73 23.81
C THR A 188 27.94 -2.37 24.48
N PRO A 189 27.67 -2.29 25.80
CA PRO A 189 27.63 -1.01 26.49
C PRO A 189 29.01 -0.34 26.40
N PRO A 190 29.08 0.99 26.25
CA PRO A 190 30.34 1.69 26.24
C PRO A 190 31.09 1.46 27.55
N THR A 191 32.36 1.09 27.44
CA THR A 191 33.26 0.96 28.58
C THR A 191 33.35 2.31 29.31
N PRO A 192 33.18 2.37 30.64
CA PRO A 192 33.44 3.61 31.36
C PRO A 192 34.93 3.93 31.25
N GLY A 193 35.28 4.98 30.51
CA GLY A 193 36.64 5.54 30.51
C GLY A 193 37.41 5.56 29.18
N ALA A 194 36.77 5.40 28.01
CA ALA A 194 37.42 5.73 26.75
C ALA A 194 37.17 7.21 26.39
N PRO A 195 38.22 8.02 26.10
CA PRO A 195 38.04 9.43 25.76
C PRO A 195 37.32 9.60 24.42
N ASP A 196 36.40 10.57 24.37
CA ASP A 196 35.65 10.94 23.17
C ASP A 196 36.61 11.28 22.02
N ALA A 197 36.60 10.46 20.97
CA ALA A 197 37.28 10.76 19.72
C ALA A 197 36.48 11.80 18.93
N SER A 198 36.44 13.03 19.44
CA SER A 198 36.15 14.22 18.65
C SER A 198 37.46 14.85 18.24
N ASP A 199 38.06 14.37 17.16
CA ASP A 199 39.05 15.13 16.40
C ASP A 199 38.94 14.72 14.94
N GLY A 200 38.31 15.59 14.16
CA GLY A 200 38.39 15.53 12.70
C GLY A 200 39.83 15.82 12.26
N PRO A 201 40.31 15.20 11.17
CA PRO A 201 41.62 15.55 10.64
C PRO A 201 41.56 16.96 10.06
N GLY A 202 42.23 17.90 10.73
CA GLY A 202 42.60 19.19 10.17
C GLY A 202 43.62 19.02 9.05
N GLU A 203 43.27 19.48 7.84
CA GLU A 203 44.22 19.69 6.76
C GLU A 203 44.99 21.00 7.00
N PRO A 204 46.33 21.02 6.88
CA PRO A 204 47.13 22.22 7.05
C PRO A 204 47.07 23.12 5.80
N GLY A 205 46.81 24.41 6.03
CA GLY A 205 46.81 25.42 4.99
C GLY A 205 48.17 25.63 4.33
N GLY A 206 48.17 25.70 3.00
CA GLY A 206 49.24 26.26 2.18
C GLY A 206 48.65 27.29 1.23
N GLY A 207 48.76 28.58 1.58
CA GLY A 207 48.48 29.67 0.65
C GLY A 207 49.62 29.89 -0.33
N THR A 208 49.32 30.41 -1.53
CA THR A 208 50.13 31.36 -2.34
C THR A 208 49.45 31.63 -3.69
N THR A 209 49.01 32.89 -3.90
CA THR A 209 48.87 33.71 -5.14
C THR A 209 48.19 33.09 -6.39
N ARG A 210 47.19 33.71 -7.03
CA ARG A 210 47.07 35.08 -7.57
C ARG A 210 45.60 35.44 -7.74
#